data_AF-A0A6A0H1B6-F1
#
_entry.id   AF-A0A6A0H1B6-F1
#
_cell.length_a   1.000
_cell.length_b   1.000
_cell.length_c   1.000
_cell.angle_alpha   90.00
_cell.angle_beta   90.00
_cell.angle_gamma   90.00
#
_symmetry.space_group_name_H-M   'P 1'
#
loop_
_entity.id
_entity.type
_entity.pdbx_description
1 polymer ?
#
loop_
_entity_poly.entity_id
_entity_poly.type
_entity_poly.pdbx_seq_one_letter_code
_entity_poly.pdbx_strand_id
1 'polypeptide(L)'
;MNSLISLLVGELPKGERQKIMTICTIDVHARDVVGTLVKEKIETASAFAWQSQLRHRWDDEAGECFVNICDAQFKYDNEYLGNTPRLVITPLTDRCYITLTQ
;
A
#
# COMPACT_ATOMS: atom_id res chain seq x y z
N MET A 1 -6.31 12.93 -0.89
CA MET A 1 -6.69 12.68 -2.29
C MET A 1 -6.91 13.94 -3.15
N ASN A 2 -7.89 14.81 -2.85
CA ASN A 2 -8.23 15.95 -3.74
C ASN A 2 -7.06 16.91 -4.03
N SER A 3 -6.19 17.17 -3.04
CA SER A 3 -4.98 17.99 -3.22
C SER A 3 -3.98 17.39 -4.21
N LEU A 4 -3.72 16.08 -4.13
CA LEU A 4 -2.81 15.38 -5.04
C LEU A 4 -3.37 15.33 -6.47
N ILE A 5 -4.69 15.16 -6.61
CA ILE A 5 -5.37 15.21 -7.91
C ILE A 5 -5.25 16.62 -8.51
N SER A 6 -5.48 17.68 -7.72
CA SER A 6 -5.30 19.06 -8.18
C SER A 6 -3.88 19.34 -8.64
N LEU A 7 -2.87 18.81 -7.95
CA LEU A 7 -1.46 18.91 -8.38
C LEU A 7 -1.22 18.21 -9.72
N LEU A 8 -1.80 17.03 -9.94
CA LEU A 8 -1.69 16.30 -11.21
C LEU A 8 -2.34 17.04 -12.39
N VAL A 9 -3.40 17.81 -12.15
CA VAL A 9 -4.06 18.61 -13.21
C VAL A 9 -3.20 19.81 -13.63
N GLY A 10 -2.34 20.33 -12.74
CA GLY A 10 -1.43 21.43 -13.03
C GLY A 10 -0.20 21.05 -13.85
N GLU A 11 0.67 22.03 -14.07
CA GLU A 11 1.99 21.82 -14.69
C GLU A 11 2.98 21.27 -13.65
N LEU A 12 3.65 20.17 -14.01
CA LEU A 12 4.61 19.47 -13.16
C LEU A 12 5.72 18.87 -14.03
N PRO A 13 6.98 18.91 -13.58
CA PRO A 13 8.06 18.16 -14.20
C PRO A 13 7.73 16.66 -14.28
N LYS A 14 8.23 15.99 -15.32
CA LYS A 14 7.93 14.56 -15.58
C LYS A 14 8.19 13.66 -14.37
N GLY A 15 9.28 13.89 -13.63
CA GLY A 15 9.63 13.11 -12.45
C GLY A 15 8.67 13.32 -11.28
N GLU A 16 8.27 14.56 -11.00
CA GLU A 16 7.31 14.86 -9.93
C GLU A 16 5.92 14.33 -10.26
N ARG A 17 5.49 14.49 -11.51
CA ARG A 17 4.23 13.91 -12.00
C ARG A 17 4.22 12.39 -11.80
N GLN A 18 5.29 11.70 -12.15
CA GLN A 18 5.41 10.25 -11.95
C GLN A 18 5.33 9.86 -10.46
N LYS A 19 6.02 10.62 -9.60
CA LYS A 19 6.01 10.40 -8.15
C LYS A 19 4.59 10.54 -7.59
N ILE A 20 3.90 11.62 -7.96
CA ILE A 20 2.53 11.88 -7.49
C ILE A 20 1.56 10.82 -8.04
N MET A 21 1.70 10.41 -9.30
CA MET A 21 0.89 9.30 -9.86
C MET A 21 1.08 8.01 -9.05
N THR A 22 2.32 7.66 -8.71
CA THR A 22 2.61 6.47 -7.90
C THR A 22 1.97 6.54 -6.52
N ILE A 23 2.03 7.71 -5.85
CA ILE A 23 1.38 7.91 -4.55
C ILE A 23 -0.15 7.82 -4.69
N CYS A 24 -0.74 8.45 -5.71
CA CYS A 24 -2.17 8.39 -5.97
C CYS A 24 -2.67 6.95 -6.18
N THR A 25 -1.93 6.12 -6.92
CA THR A 25 -2.29 4.70 -7.11
C THR A 25 -2.37 3.95 -5.80
N ILE A 26 -1.43 4.18 -4.87
CA ILE A 26 -1.41 3.56 -3.55
C ILE A 26 -2.57 4.11 -2.68
N ASP A 27 -2.80 5.42 -2.71
CA ASP A 27 -3.87 6.11 -1.94
C ASP A 27 -5.27 5.62 -2.34
N VAL A 28 -5.52 5.45 -3.66
CA VAL A 28 -6.79 4.89 -4.18
C VAL A 28 -7.03 3.50 -3.58
N HIS A 29 -6.03 2.62 -3.68
CA HIS A 29 -6.14 1.25 -3.18
C HIS A 29 -6.38 1.23 -1.66
N ALA A 30 -5.61 1.99 -0.88
CA ALA A 30 -5.78 2.07 0.57
C ALA A 30 -7.18 2.56 0.96
N ARG A 31 -7.72 3.55 0.25
CA ARG A 31 -9.09 4.04 0.45
C ARG A 31 -10.13 2.96 0.16
N ASP A 32 -9.95 2.20 -0.92
CA ASP A 32 -10.89 1.13 -1.29
C ASP A 32 -10.87 -0.03 -0.27
N VAL A 33 -9.69 -0.36 0.28
CA VAL A 33 -9.54 -1.29 1.41
C VAL A 33 -10.27 -0.77 2.64
N VAL A 34 -10.02 0.48 3.07
CA VAL A 34 -10.71 1.09 4.21
C VAL A 34 -12.22 1.11 4.01
N GLY A 35 -12.70 1.45 2.81
CA GLY A 35 -14.12 1.43 2.47
C GLY A 35 -14.74 0.03 2.63
N THR A 36 -14.00 -1.01 2.28
CA THR A 36 -14.41 -2.41 2.47
C THR A 36 -14.49 -2.77 3.95
N LEU A 37 -13.48 -2.44 4.74
CA LEU A 37 -13.45 -2.70 6.19
C LEU A 37 -14.60 -1.99 6.92
N VAL A 38 -14.90 -0.74 6.56
CA VAL A 38 -16.02 0.02 7.12
C VAL A 38 -17.36 -0.63 6.76
N LYS A 39 -17.54 -1.02 5.49
CA LYS A 39 -18.76 -1.68 5.02
C LYS A 39 -19.02 -3.01 5.74
N GLU A 40 -17.96 -3.78 5.98
CA GLU A 40 -18.01 -5.06 6.67
C GLU A 40 -18.00 -4.95 8.20
N LYS A 41 -17.89 -3.73 8.74
CA LYS A 41 -17.83 -3.44 10.19
C LYS A 41 -16.73 -4.22 10.90
N ILE A 42 -15.54 -4.22 10.30
CA ILE A 42 -14.36 -4.84 10.89
C ILE A 42 -13.81 -3.94 12.00
N GLU A 43 -13.83 -4.43 13.24
CA GLU A 43 -13.40 -3.67 14.42
C GLU A 43 -12.13 -4.23 15.08
N THR A 44 -11.65 -5.40 14.64
CA THR A 44 -10.53 -6.10 15.28
C THR A 44 -9.37 -6.31 14.32
N ALA A 45 -8.14 -6.09 14.79
CA ALA A 45 -6.91 -6.33 14.03
C ALA A 45 -6.62 -7.82 13.76
N SER A 46 -7.36 -8.75 14.37
CA SER A 46 -7.28 -10.19 14.06
C SER A 46 -8.22 -10.61 12.93
N ALA A 47 -9.04 -9.71 12.40
CA ALA A 47 -9.93 -10.04 11.29
C ALA A 47 -9.14 -10.32 10.01
N PHE A 48 -9.48 -11.39 9.32
CA PHE A 48 -8.80 -11.80 8.08
C PHE A 48 -8.80 -10.70 7.01
N ALA A 49 -9.89 -9.94 6.88
CA ALA A 49 -9.98 -8.83 5.93
C ALA A 49 -8.89 -7.76 6.17
N TRP A 50 -8.53 -7.51 7.43
CA TRP A 50 -7.40 -6.66 7.79
C TRP A 50 -6.07 -7.38 7.62
N GLN A 51 -5.93 -8.59 8.17
CA GLN A 51 -4.67 -9.34 8.17
C GLN A 51 -4.16 -9.66 6.76
N SER A 52 -5.06 -9.90 5.82
CA SER A 52 -4.75 -10.21 4.41
C SER A 52 -4.16 -9.05 3.61
N GLN A 53 -4.19 -7.82 4.14
CA GLN A 53 -3.56 -6.66 3.50
C GLN A 53 -2.03 -6.68 3.71
N LEU A 54 -1.27 -6.24 2.70
CA LEU A 54 0.17 -6.03 2.82
C LEU A 54 0.45 -4.74 3.62
N ARG A 55 1.10 -4.85 4.79
CA ARG A 55 1.31 -3.71 5.70
C ARG A 55 2.79 -3.51 6.00
N HIS A 56 3.23 -2.26 6.01
CA HIS A 56 4.56 -1.88 6.48
C HIS A 56 4.46 -1.38 7.92
N ARG A 57 5.27 -1.92 8.82
CA ARG A 57 5.35 -1.55 10.24
C ARG A 57 6.78 -1.14 10.55
N TRP A 58 6.95 0.06 11.10
CA TRP A 58 8.21 0.46 11.70
C TRP A 58 8.31 -0.12 13.12
N ASP A 59 9.44 -0.71 13.45
CA ASP A 59 9.74 -1.23 14.78
C ASP A 59 10.79 -0.34 15.45
N ASP A 60 10.39 0.44 16.46
CA ASP A 60 11.26 1.40 17.13
C ASP A 60 12.36 0.74 17.96
N GLU A 61 12.14 -0.48 18.48
CA GLU A 61 13.14 -1.20 19.28
C GLU A 61 14.23 -1.79 18.40
N ALA A 62 13.83 -2.38 17.28
CA ALA A 62 14.78 -2.92 16.30
C ALA A 62 15.41 -1.84 15.42
N GLY A 63 14.75 -0.68 15.27
CA GLY A 63 15.14 0.37 14.31
C GLY A 63 14.96 -0.06 12.86
N GLU A 64 14.01 -0.98 12.60
CA GLU A 64 13.86 -1.66 11.30
C GLU A 64 12.40 -1.64 10.83
N CYS A 65 12.21 -1.63 9.52
CA CYS A 65 10.88 -1.76 8.90
C CYS A 65 10.59 -3.23 8.61
N PHE A 66 9.38 -3.67 8.95
CA PHE A 66 8.87 -5.00 8.66
C PHE A 66 7.67 -4.93 7.73
N VAL A 67 7.56 -5.89 6.84
CA VAL A 67 6.40 -6.13 6.00
C VAL A 67 5.61 -7.29 6.58
N ASN A 68 4.32 -7.08 6.84
CA ASN A 68 3.42 -8.06 7.42
C ASN A 68 2.24 -8.34 6.48
N ILE A 69 1.91 -9.62 6.31
CA ILE A 69 0.73 -10.08 5.58
C ILE A 69 0.32 -11.43 6.13
N CYS A 70 -0.96 -11.58 6.49
CA CYS A 70 -1.47 -12.73 7.24
C CYS A 70 -0.58 -13.01 8.48
N ASP A 71 0.01 -14.20 8.55
CA ASP A 71 0.96 -14.70 9.55
C ASP A 71 2.43 -14.56 9.11
N ALA A 72 2.70 -14.13 7.88
CA ALA A 72 4.05 -13.89 7.37
C ALA A 72 4.60 -12.53 7.80
N GLN A 73 5.90 -12.51 8.13
CA GLN A 73 6.66 -11.30 8.47
C GLN A 73 8.01 -11.33 7.75
N PHE A 74 8.34 -10.23 7.07
CA PHE A 74 9.58 -10.06 6.35
C PHE A 74 10.28 -8.79 6.82
N LYS A 75 11.60 -8.83 6.94
CA LYS A 75 12.41 -7.62 7.13
C LYS A 75 12.49 -6.86 5.81
N TYR A 76 12.36 -5.54 5.86
CA TYR A 76 12.49 -4.69 4.68
C TYR A 76 13.96 -4.40 4.37
N ASP A 77 14.40 -4.72 3.16
CA ASP A 77 15.83 -4.65 2.76
C ASP A 77 16.30 -3.26 2.27
N ASN A 78 15.41 -2.26 2.24
CA ASN A 78 15.73 -0.87 1.88
C ASN A 78 16.33 -0.69 0.47
N GLU A 79 15.96 -1.54 -0.48
CA GLU A 79 16.42 -1.43 -1.86
C GLU A 79 15.80 -0.21 -2.58
N TYR A 80 16.64 0.55 -3.29
CA TYR A 80 16.18 1.67 -4.11
C TYR A 80 15.65 1.19 -5.47
N LEU A 81 14.33 1.22 -5.64
CA LEU A 81 13.64 0.80 -6.86
C LEU A 81 13.47 1.91 -7.92
N GLY A 82 13.91 3.13 -7.64
CA GLY A 82 13.71 4.27 -8.52
C GLY A 82 12.28 4.83 -8.56
N ASN A 83 12.09 5.89 -9.35
CA ASN A 83 10.78 6.52 -9.58
C ASN A 83 10.10 5.90 -10.80
N THR A 84 9.79 4.61 -10.71
CA THR A 84 9.12 3.84 -11.77
C THR A 84 7.60 3.94 -11.61
N PRO A 85 6.85 3.82 -12.73
CA PRO A 85 5.39 3.74 -12.66
C PRO A 85 4.95 2.47 -11.92
N ARG A 86 3.96 2.62 -11.03
CA ARG A 86 3.32 1.48 -10.38
C ARG A 86 2.04 1.08 -11.09
N LEU A 87 1.85 -0.23 -11.20
CA LEU A 87 0.59 -0.83 -11.67
C LEU A 87 -0.51 -0.60 -10.64
N VAL A 88 -1.74 -0.51 -11.13
CA VAL A 88 -2.92 -0.42 -10.28
C VAL A 88 -3.08 -1.73 -9.50
N ILE A 89 -3.30 -1.60 -8.19
CA ILE A 89 -3.51 -2.74 -7.30
C ILE A 89 -4.96 -3.21 -7.46
N THR A 90 -5.13 -4.52 -7.67
CA THR A 90 -6.45 -5.14 -7.88
C THR A 90 -6.67 -6.28 -6.90
N PRO A 91 -7.93 -6.72 -6.68
CA PRO A 91 -8.20 -7.90 -5.86
C PRO A 91 -7.54 -9.20 -6.35
N LEU A 92 -7.12 -9.26 -7.63
CA LEU A 92 -6.32 -10.38 -8.12
C LEU A 92 -4.87 -10.27 -7.63
N THR A 93 -4.28 -9.08 -7.71
CA THR A 93 -2.92 -8.80 -7.22
C THR A 93 -2.81 -9.02 -5.71
N ASP A 94 -3.81 -8.63 -4.93
CA ASP A 94 -3.83 -8.88 -3.48
C ASP A 94 -3.81 -10.38 -3.16
N ARG A 95 -4.61 -11.17 -3.89
CA ARG A 95 -4.59 -12.63 -3.75
C ARG A 95 -3.24 -13.23 -4.15
N CYS A 96 -2.61 -12.72 -5.20
CA CYS A 96 -1.26 -13.14 -5.57
C CYS A 96 -0.27 -12.87 -4.44
N TYR A 97 -0.33 -11.71 -3.76
CA TYR A 97 0.56 -11.44 -2.62
C TYR A 97 0.38 -12.45 -1.50
N ILE A 98 -0.87 -12.75 -1.12
CA ILE A 98 -1.14 -13.75 -0.08
C ILE A 98 -0.54 -15.10 -0.47
N THR A 99 -0.76 -15.58 -1.69
CA THR A 99 -0.23 -16.88 -2.16
C THR A 99 1.29 -16.90 -2.29
N LEU A 100 1.94 -15.77 -2.62
CA LEU A 100 3.40 -15.72 -2.75
C LEU A 100 4.12 -15.69 -1.39
N THR A 101 3.43 -15.31 -0.32
CA THR A 101 3.99 -15.21 1.03
C THR A 101 3.70 -16.41 1.93
N GLN A 102 2.91 -17.37 1.44
CA GLN A 102 2.52 -18.61 2.12
C GLN A 102 3.20 -19.81 1.47
#